data_AF-A0A1C5GDB8-F1
#
_entry.id   AF-A0A1C5GDB8-F1
#
_cell.length_a   1.000
_cell.length_b   1.000
_cell.length_c   1.000
_cell.angle_alpha   90.00
_cell.angle_beta   90.00
_cell.angle_gamma   90.00
#
_symmetry.space_group_name_H-M   'P 1'
#
loop_
_entity.id
_entity.type
_entity.pdbx_description
1 polymer ?
#
loop_
_entity_poly.entity_id
_entity_poly.type
_entity_poly.pdbx_seq_one_letter_code
_entity_poly.pdbx_strand_id
1 'polypeptide(L)' 'MCRSIKTLREPYTEEVTPADVDAAALQYVRKISGFRKPAAHNAAAFDAAVAAVASATATLLAQLEVRGGRSAGPAS' A
#
# COMPACT_ATOMS: atom_id res chain seq x y z
N MET A 1 -1.53 0.32 -17.56
CA MET A 1 -2.27 -0.24 -16.41
C MET A 1 -1.26 -0.63 -15.34
N CYS A 2 -1.22 0.10 -14.21
CA CYS A 2 -0.28 -0.16 -13.12
C CYS A 2 -0.71 -1.42 -12.38
N ARG A 3 0.11 -2.46 -12.44
CA ARG A 3 -0.26 -3.82 -11.97
C ARG A 3 -0.27 -3.94 -10.44
N SER A 4 0.23 -2.96 -9.70
CA SER A 4 0.37 -3.03 -8.23
C SER A 4 -0.41 -1.96 -7.46
N ILE A 5 -1.22 -1.12 -8.13
CA ILE A 5 -2.23 -0.29 -7.43
C ILE A 5 -3.54 -1.09 -7.49
N LYS A 6 -3.80 -1.83 -6.40
CA LYS A 6 -5.06 -2.55 -6.14
C LYS A 6 -5.67 -2.06 -4.83
N THR A 7 -6.97 -2.21 -4.65
CA THR A 7 -7.64 -1.86 -3.39
C THR A 7 -7.25 -2.85 -2.31
N LEU A 8 -6.45 -2.39 -1.33
CA LEU A 8 -5.95 -3.26 -0.27
C LEU A 8 -6.97 -3.49 0.85
N ARG A 9 -7.96 -2.60 1.06
CA ARG A 9 -8.97 -2.86 2.10
C ARG A 9 -9.89 -4.04 1.78
N GLU A 10 -10.41 -4.69 2.81
CA GLU A 10 -11.54 -5.60 2.68
C GLU A 10 -12.77 -4.89 2.08
N PRO A 11 -13.61 -5.59 1.30
CA PRO A 11 -13.52 -7.00 0.89
C PRO A 11 -12.71 -7.24 -0.41
N TYR A 12 -11.98 -6.24 -0.90
CA TYR A 12 -11.33 -6.32 -2.23
C TYR A 12 -10.03 -7.13 -2.22
N THR A 13 -9.33 -7.15 -1.09
CA THR A 13 -8.17 -8.00 -0.85
C THR A 13 -8.36 -8.62 0.53
N GLU A 14 -8.56 -9.94 0.59
CA GLU A 14 -8.80 -10.68 1.84
C GLU A 14 -7.54 -10.74 2.71
N GLU A 15 -6.36 -10.83 2.09
CA GLU A 15 -5.08 -10.82 2.78
C GLU A 15 -4.17 -9.73 2.21
N VAL A 16 -3.97 -8.67 2.98
CA VAL A 16 -2.96 -7.65 2.66
C VAL A 16 -1.65 -8.04 3.33
N THR A 17 -0.64 -8.31 2.52
CA THR A 17 0.71 -8.56 3.03
C THR A 17 1.51 -7.25 3.09
N PRO A 18 2.56 -7.17 3.93
CA PRO A 18 3.49 -6.05 3.92
C PRO A 18 4.10 -5.79 2.52
N ALA A 19 4.33 -6.86 1.76
CA ALA A 19 4.84 -6.77 0.39
C ALA A 19 3.85 -6.07 -0.57
N ASP A 20 2.54 -6.21 -0.36
CA ASP A 20 1.53 -5.49 -1.14
C ASP A 20 1.58 -3.98 -0.86
N VAL A 21 1.79 -3.60 0.39
CA VAL A 21 1.94 -2.21 0.82
C VAL A 21 3.20 -1.59 0.21
N ASP A 22 4.33 -2.29 0.28
CA ASP A 22 5.59 -1.85 -0.32
C ASP A 22 5.48 -1.72 -1.84
N ALA A 23 4.83 -2.68 -2.50
CA ALA A 23 4.59 -2.64 -3.94
C ALA A 23 3.69 -1.46 -4.34
N ALA A 24 2.65 -1.17 -3.56
CA ALA A 24 1.76 -0.04 -3.80
C ALA A 24 2.50 1.29 -3.61
N ALA A 25 3.26 1.44 -2.52
CA ALA A 25 4.08 2.62 -2.23
C ALA A 25 5.11 2.87 -3.34
N LEU A 26 5.81 1.83 -3.79
CA LEU A 26 6.76 1.93 -4.89
C LEU A 26 6.10 2.44 -6.17
N GLN A 27 4.94 1.89 -6.54
CA GLN A 27 4.24 2.35 -7.75
C GLN A 27 3.72 3.78 -7.62
N TYR A 28 3.24 4.18 -6.44
CA TYR A 28 2.84 5.55 -6.17
C TYR A 28 4.01 6.52 -6.39
N VAL A 29 5.17 6.27 -5.76
CA VAL A 29 6.34 7.14 -5.90
C VAL A 29 6.85 7.17 -7.34
N ARG A 30 6.88 6.03 -8.05
CA ARG A 30 7.21 6.00 -9.50
C ARG A 30 6.26 6.87 -10.32
N LYS A 31 4.97 6.82 -10.02
CA LYS A 31 3.94 7.58 -10.75
C LYS A 31 4.08 9.08 -10.53
N ILE A 32 4.31 9.51 -9.28
CA ILE A 32 4.42 10.93 -8.93
C ILE A 32 5.75 11.52 -9.41
N SER A 33 6.86 10.79 -9.21
CA SER A 33 8.18 11.27 -9.61
C SER A 33 8.45 11.18 -11.12
N GLY A 34 7.69 10.36 -11.85
CA GLY A 34 7.96 10.06 -13.27
C GLY A 34 9.16 9.12 -13.49
N PHE A 35 9.88 8.74 -12.43
CA PHE A 35 11.02 7.82 -12.52
C PHE A 35 10.55 6.37 -12.46
N ARG A 36 10.90 5.57 -13.47
CA ARG A 36 10.84 4.09 -13.35
C ARG A 36 12.00 3.54 -12.52
N LYS A 37 13.18 4.13 -12.71
CA LYS A 37 14.42 3.83 -11.99
C LYS A 37 15.08 5.17 -11.68
N PRO A 38 15.23 5.55 -10.40
CA PRO A 38 15.91 6.78 -10.04
C PRO A 38 17.40 6.70 -10.41
N ALA A 39 17.99 7.85 -10.75
CA ALA A 39 19.44 7.97 -10.85
C ALA A 39 20.09 7.90 -9.46
N ALA A 40 21.38 7.57 -9.38
CA ALA A 40 22.08 7.34 -8.11
C ALA A 40 21.95 8.50 -7.11
N HIS A 41 21.98 9.75 -7.59
CA HIS A 41 21.83 10.93 -6.74
C HIS A 41 20.42 11.12 -6.15
N ASN A 42 19.38 10.58 -6.81
CA ASN A 42 17.99 10.64 -6.34
C ASN A 42 17.53 9.35 -5.65
N ALA A 43 18.36 8.30 -5.64
CA ALA A 43 18.00 6.99 -5.09
C ALA A 43 17.61 7.09 -3.61
N ALA A 44 18.43 7.76 -2.79
CA ALA A 44 18.15 7.92 -1.36
C ALA A 44 16.82 8.65 -1.09
N ALA A 45 16.53 9.72 -1.83
CA ALA A 45 15.28 10.47 -1.69
C ALA A 45 14.07 9.65 -2.16
N PHE A 46 14.24 8.89 -3.25
CA PHE A 46 13.22 8.00 -3.79
C PHE A 46 12.90 6.87 -2.80
N ASP A 47 13.91 6.19 -2.28
CA ASP A 47 13.74 5.07 -1.34
C ASP A 47 13.13 5.54 -0.02
N ALA A 48 13.56 6.71 0.49
CA ALA A 48 12.96 7.31 1.67
C ALA A 48 11.47 7.65 1.46
N ALA A 49 11.10 8.16 0.29
CA ALA A 49 9.70 8.44 -0.03
C ALA A 49 8.87 7.16 -0.10
N VAL A 50 9.41 6.08 -0.69
CA VAL A 50 8.73 4.78 -0.73
C VAL A 50 8.48 4.25 0.69
N ALA A 51 9.50 4.27 1.55
CA ALA A 51 9.37 3.81 2.94
C ALA A 51 8.35 4.62 3.74
N ALA A 52 8.34 5.95 3.58
CA ALA A 52 7.38 6.83 4.25
C ALA A 52 5.94 6.53 3.81
N VAL A 53 5.70 6.35 2.51
CA VAL A 53 4.38 6.02 1.97
C VAL A 53 3.92 4.63 2.42
N ALA A 54 4.83 3.65 2.44
CA ALA A 54 4.53 2.31 2.93
C ALA A 54 4.10 2.33 4.42
N SER A 55 4.86 3.04 5.28
CA SER A 55 4.53 3.20 6.69
C SER A 55 3.18 3.92 6.92
N ALA A 56 2.92 5.00 6.17
CA ALA A 56 1.65 5.71 6.24
C ALA A 56 0.48 4.82 5.80
N THR A 57 0.67 4.01 4.75
CA THR A 57 -0.34 3.08 4.24
C THR A 57 -0.61 1.95 5.22
N ALA A 58 0.42 1.39 5.85
CA ALA A 58 0.26 0.37 6.88
C ALA A 58 -0.53 0.90 8.08
N THR A 59 -0.21 2.12 8.54
CA THR A 59 -0.96 2.80 9.61
C THR A 59 -2.43 3.01 9.21
N LEU A 60 -2.68 3.48 7.99
CA LEU A 60 -4.03 3.67 7.46
C LEU A 60 -4.81 2.35 7.47
N LEU A 61 -4.24 1.27 6.94
CA LEU A 61 -4.90 -0.04 6.88
C LEU A 61 -5.19 -0.62 8.27
N ALA A 62 -4.30 -0.38 9.24
CA ALA A 62 -4.51 -0.80 10.62
C ALA A 62 -5.63 -0.02 11.33
N GLN A 63 -5.91 1.21 10.91
CA GLN A 63 -6.92 2.09 11.51
C GLN A 63 -8.24 2.14 10.73
N LEU A 64 -8.27 1.61 9.51
CA LEU A 64 -9.45 1.63 8.66
C LEU A 64 -10.53 0.70 9.23
N GLU A 65 -11.57 1.29 9.81
CA GLU A 65 -12.78 0.58 10.18
C GLU A 65 -13.68 0.38 8.95
N VAL A 66 -13.64 -0.81 8.36
CA VAL A 66 -14.55 -1.17 7.27
C VAL A 66 -15.92 -1.55 7.86
N ARG A 67 -16.77 -0.55 8.09
CA ARG A 67 -18.20 -0.78 8.38
C ARG A 67 -18.86 -1.47 7.18
N GLY A 68 -19.00 -2.80 7.23
CA GLY A 68 -19.69 -3.58 6.20
C GLY A 68 -19.22 -5.03 5.99
N GLY A 69 -18.13 -5.47 6.63
CA GLY A 69 -17.83 -6.91 6.73
C GLY A 69 -18.74 -7.53 7.78
N ARG A 70 -19.57 -8.52 7.42
CA ARG A 70 -20.40 -9.27 8.38
C ARG A 70 -19.51 -9.69 9.56
N SER A 71 -19.79 -9.14 10.73
CA SER A 71 -19.41 -9.76 11.98
C SER A 71 -20.00 -11.18 11.94
N ALA A 72 -19.15 -12.17 11.72
CA ALA A 72 -19.52 -13.56 11.96
C ALA A 72 -19.73 -13.67 13.47
N GLY A 73 -20.95 -13.41 13.93
CA GLY A 73 -21.36 -13.75 15.28
C GLY A 73 -21.16 -15.26 15.47
N PRO A 74 -20.65 -15.71 16.62
CA PRO A 74 -20.47 -17.13 16.85
C PRO A 74 -21.84 -17.80 16.85
N ALA A 75 -22.03 -18.76 15.96
CA ALA A 75 -23.11 -19.72 16.07
C ALA A 75 -22.73 -20.69 17.19
N SER A 76 -23.36 -20.57 18.35
CA SER A 76 -23.74 -21.67 19.27
C SER A 76 -24.52 -21.09 20.45
#